data_AF-A0A3S1E4M3-F1
#
_entry.id   AF-A0A3S1E4M3-F1
#
_cell.length_a   1.000
_cell.length_b   1.000
_cell.length_c   1.000
_cell.angle_alpha   90.00
_cell.angle_beta   90.00
_cell.angle_gamma   90.00
#
_symmetry.space_group_name_H-M   'P 1'
#
loop_
_entity.id
_entity.type
_entity.pdbx_description
1 polymer ?
#
loop_
_entity_poly.entity_id
_entity_poly.type
_entity_poly.pdbx_seq_one_letter_code
_entity_poly.pdbx_strand_id
1 'polypeptide(L)'
;IVDSLVNDIIMPIFGAIFGGLDFNNYFFGLSSNVHSSALADAKKEGAVFAYGSFITVVLNFLILAFIIFLMVKAVNNLRKRLEREKPAASAAPPPADVQLLTEIRDLLARK
;
A
#
# COMPACT_ATOMS: atom_id res chain seq x y z
N ILE A 1 -6.01 2.14 13.86
CA ILE A 1 -5.98 0.95 12.97
C ILE A 1 -4.59 0.78 12.36
N VAL A 2 -4.06 1.74 11.60
CA VAL A 2 -2.69 1.63 11.05
C VAL A 2 -1.65 1.79 12.16
N ASP A 3 -1.78 2.83 13.00
CA ASP A 3 -0.92 3.01 14.18
C ASP A 3 -0.93 1.81 15.11
N SER A 4 -2.08 1.19 15.35
CA SER A 4 -2.19 -0.02 16.18
C SER A 4 -1.54 -1.24 15.50
N LEU A 5 -1.65 -1.38 14.17
CA LEU A 5 -0.94 -2.44 13.46
C LEU A 5 0.58 -2.30 13.61
N VAL A 6 1.08 -1.06 13.51
CA VAL A 6 2.52 -0.79 13.63
C VAL A 6 2.97 -0.96 15.08
N ASN A 7 2.30 -0.32 16.03
CA ASN A 7 2.70 -0.32 17.44
C ASN A 7 2.47 -1.66 18.13
N ASP A 8 1.39 -2.38 17.80
CA ASP A 8 0.99 -3.59 18.53
C ASP A 8 1.48 -4.88 17.84
N ILE A 9 1.80 -4.84 16.54
CA ILE A 9 2.27 -6.02 15.78
C ILE A 9 3.68 -5.83 15.26
N ILE A 10 3.96 -4.76 14.51
CA ILE A 10 5.26 -4.58 13.85
C ILE A 10 6.37 -4.30 14.88
N MET A 11 6.15 -3.36 15.80
CA MET A 11 7.14 -2.94 16.79
C MET A 11 7.57 -4.08 17.74
N PRO A 12 6.68 -4.93 18.30
CA PRO A 12 7.10 -6.07 19.10
C PRO A 12 7.91 -7.10 18.33
N ILE A 13 7.58 -7.35 17.06
CA ILE A 13 8.34 -8.27 16.19
C ILE A 13 9.72 -7.67 15.87
N PHE A 14 9.77 -6.38 15.55
CA PHE A 14 11.05 -5.68 15.35
C PHE A 14 11.89 -5.71 16.63
N GLY A 15 11.29 -5.42 17.79
CA GLY A 15 11.93 -5.54 19.09
C GLY A 15 12.45 -6.96 19.33
N ALA A 16 11.66 -8.00 19.08
CA ALA A 16 12.09 -9.39 19.28
C ALA A 16 13.30 -9.78 18.40
N ILE A 17 13.39 -9.24 17.17
CA ILE A 17 14.47 -9.54 16.23
C ILE A 17 15.73 -8.71 16.54
N PHE A 18 15.56 -7.43 16.90
CA PHE A 18 16.65 -6.47 17.05
C PHE A 18 17.05 -6.19 18.52
N GLY A 19 16.49 -6.92 19.49
CA GLY A 19 16.94 -6.92 20.88
C GLY A 19 16.20 -5.99 21.85
N GLY A 20 14.90 -5.75 21.64
CA GLY A 20 14.02 -5.03 22.57
C GLY A 20 14.11 -3.50 22.49
N LEU A 21 14.59 -2.96 21.36
CA LEU A 21 14.71 -1.52 21.16
C LEU A 21 13.32 -0.87 21.00
N ASP A 22 12.82 -0.26 22.07
CA ASP A 22 11.69 0.66 22.00
C ASP A 22 12.19 2.06 21.60
N PHE A 23 12.18 2.32 20.31
CA PHE A 23 12.60 3.61 19.74
C PHE A 23 11.78 4.77 20.31
N ASN A 24 10.55 4.57 20.81
CA ASN A 24 9.78 5.70 21.36
C ASN A 24 10.42 6.33 22.60
N ASN A 25 11.28 5.63 23.33
CA ASN A 25 11.99 6.19 24.48
C ASN A 25 13.35 6.78 24.13
N TYR A 26 13.69 6.85 22.84
CA TYR A 26 14.90 7.51 22.40
C TYR A 26 14.68 8.99 22.15
N PHE A 27 15.31 9.78 23.02
CA PHE A 27 15.25 11.21 22.97
C PHE A 27 16.55 11.84 23.50
N PHE A 28 16.74 13.10 23.14
CA PHE A 28 17.82 13.93 23.65
C PHE A 28 17.22 15.12 24.40
N GLY A 29 17.54 15.26 25.69
CA GLY A 29 17.12 16.41 26.48
C GLY A 29 17.85 17.67 26.01
N LEU A 30 17.11 18.70 25.62
CA LEU A 30 17.70 20.00 25.21
C LEU A 30 17.78 20.98 26.39
N SER A 31 17.09 20.67 27.49
CA SER A 31 17.12 21.44 28.73
C SER A 31 17.98 20.73 29.78
N SER A 32 18.72 21.51 30.58
CA SER A 32 19.52 21.02 31.71
C SER A 32 18.69 20.37 32.82
N ASN A 33 17.36 20.57 32.81
CA ASN A 33 16.43 20.05 33.81
C ASN A 33 15.87 18.67 33.46
N VAL A 34 16.23 18.11 32.30
CA VAL A 34 15.75 16.79 31.87
C VAL A 34 16.68 15.72 32.45
N HIS A 35 16.17 14.98 33.42
CA HIS A 35 16.89 13.89 34.10
C HIS A 35 16.16 12.56 34.01
N SER A 36 14.88 12.59 33.64
CA SER A 36 14.07 11.39 33.45
C SER A 36 14.56 10.54 32.26
N SER A 37 14.58 9.22 32.44
CA SER A 37 14.92 8.24 31.40
C SER A 37 13.73 7.86 30.51
N ALA A 38 12.50 8.14 30.95
CA ALA A 38 11.28 7.90 30.18
C ALA A 38 10.87 9.16 29.42
N LEU A 39 10.51 9.01 28.14
CA LEU A 39 10.20 10.16 27.28
C LEU A 39 9.00 10.95 27.79
N ALA A 40 8.01 10.26 28.36
CA ALA A 40 6.80 10.87 28.89
C ALA A 40 7.08 11.83 30.06
N ASP A 41 8.09 11.55 30.88
CA ASP A 41 8.45 12.37 32.03
C ASP A 41 9.48 13.44 31.66
N ALA A 42 10.43 13.09 30.78
CA ALA A 42 11.36 14.05 30.19
C ALA A 42 10.66 15.21 29.47
N LYS A 43 9.55 14.93 28.76
CA LYS A 43 8.72 15.97 28.12
C LYS A 43 8.06 16.94 29.10
N LYS A 44 7.84 16.53 30.34
CA LYS A 44 7.27 17.39 31.39
C LYS A 44 8.34 18.27 32.04
N GLU A 45 9.57 17.77 32.11
CA GLU A 45 10.73 18.44 32.70
C GLU A 45 11.32 19.54 31.80
N GLY A 46 11.13 19.44 30.49
CA GLY A 46 11.56 20.49 29.56
C GLY A 46 11.48 20.12 28.08
N ALA A 47 12.15 20.91 27.26
CA ALA A 47 12.24 20.67 25.82
C ALA A 47 13.09 19.41 25.55
N VAL A 48 12.52 18.50 24.77
CA VAL A 48 13.11 17.19 24.46
C VAL A 48 13.04 16.94 22.95
N PHE A 49 14.17 16.58 22.36
CA PHE A 49 14.25 16.14 20.98
C PHE A 49 14.03 14.62 20.88
N ALA A 50 12.78 14.24 20.64
CA ALA A 50 12.31 12.86 20.56
C ALA A 50 12.59 12.21 19.19
N TYR A 51 13.86 12.03 18.83
CA TYR A 51 14.23 11.47 17.51
C TYR A 51 13.70 10.06 17.28
N GLY A 52 13.56 9.26 18.33
CA GLY A 52 13.04 7.92 18.22
C GLY A 52 11.54 7.89 17.88
N SER A 53 10.75 8.78 18.48
CA SER A 53 9.34 8.99 18.11
C SER A 53 9.20 9.47 16.65
N PHE A 54 10.12 10.32 16.18
CA PHE A 54 10.15 10.74 14.78
C PHE A 54 10.40 9.56 13.83
N ILE A 55 11.35 8.67 14.14
CA ILE A 55 11.60 7.45 13.36
C ILE A 55 10.35 6.56 13.33
N THR A 56 9.65 6.40 14.45
CA THR A 56 8.38 5.66 14.50
C THR A 56 7.36 6.23 13.54
N VAL A 57 7.19 7.56 13.51
CA VAL A 57 6.26 8.24 12.59
C VAL A 57 6.67 8.05 11.12
N VAL A 58 7.97 8.16 10.81
CA VAL A 58 8.49 7.91 9.46
C VAL A 58 8.22 6.48 9.01
N LEU A 59 8.48 5.49 9.88
CA LEU A 59 8.20 4.08 9.61
C LEU A 59 6.71 3.84 9.39
N ASN A 60 5.85 4.44 10.21
CA ASN A 60 4.41 4.35 10.04
C ASN A 60 3.97 4.91 8.68
N PHE A 61 4.49 6.07 8.29
CA PHE A 61 4.21 6.65 6.98
C PHE A 61 4.65 5.73 5.83
N LEU A 62 5.84 5.11 5.92
CA LEU A 62 6.31 4.15 4.92
C LEU A 62 5.44 2.90 4.85
N ILE A 63 5.03 2.36 5.99
CA ILE A 63 4.14 1.19 6.05
C ILE A 63 2.76 1.54 5.47
N LEU A 64 2.21 2.71 5.80
CA LEU A 64 0.95 3.19 5.25
C LEU A 64 1.04 3.33 3.73
N ALA A 65 2.09 3.98 3.22
CA ALA A 65 2.34 4.10 1.80
C ALA A 65 2.45 2.74 1.12
N PHE A 66 3.14 1.78 1.75
CA PHE A 66 3.28 0.41 1.26
C PHE A 66 1.95 -0.35 1.22
N ILE A 67 1.14 -0.25 2.27
CA ILE A 67 -0.19 -0.89 2.33
C ILE A 67 -1.11 -0.30 1.26
N ILE A 68 -1.14 1.03 1.10
CA ILE A 68 -1.93 1.69 0.05
C ILE A 68 -1.43 1.25 -1.33
N PHE A 69 -0.12 1.18 -1.54
CA PHE A 69 0.47 0.69 -2.78
C PHE A 69 0.05 -0.75 -3.08
N LEU A 70 0.12 -1.65 -2.09
CA LEU A 70 -0.32 -3.04 -2.24
C LEU A 70 -1.81 -3.13 -2.55
N MET A 71 -2.65 -2.32 -1.90
CA MET A 71 -4.09 -2.28 -2.15
C MET A 71 -4.39 -1.83 -3.59
N VAL A 72 -3.76 -0.75 -4.04
CA VAL A 72 -3.89 -0.26 -5.43
C VAL A 72 -3.40 -1.32 -6.41
N LYS A 73 -2.26 -1.97 -6.13
CA LYS A 73 -1.73 -3.06 -6.95
C LYS A 73 -2.68 -4.26 -7.00
N ALA A 74 -3.27 -4.65 -5.88
CA ALA A 74 -4.22 -5.75 -5.79
C ALA A 74 -5.50 -5.46 -6.59
N VAL A 75 -6.07 -4.26 -6.43
CA VAL A 75 -7.25 -3.81 -7.20
C VAL A 75 -6.93 -3.75 -8.70
N ASN A 76 -5.78 -3.18 -9.07
CA ASN A 76 -5.36 -3.11 -10.47
C ASN A 76 -5.11 -4.51 -11.07
N ASN A 77 -4.55 -5.43 -10.30
CA ASN A 77 -4.35 -6.81 -10.73
C ASN A 77 -5.69 -7.55 -10.88
N LEU A 78 -6.63 -7.37 -9.95
CA LEU A 78 -7.96 -7.97 -10.02
C LEU A 78 -8.74 -7.42 -11.23
N ARG A 79 -8.73 -6.11 -11.46
CA ARG A 79 -9.33 -5.49 -12.66
C ARG A 79 -8.74 -6.08 -13.95
N LYS A 80 -7.41 -6.21 -14.05
CA LYS A 80 -6.75 -6.84 -15.19
C LYS A 80 -7.14 -8.31 -15.41
N ARG A 81 -7.44 -9.05 -14.33
CA ARG A 81 -7.93 -10.44 -14.42
C ARG A 81 -9.37 -10.48 -14.91
N LEU A 82 -10.25 -9.63 -14.37
CA LEU A 82 -11.64 -9.53 -14.80
C LEU A 82 -11.79 -9.07 -16.26
N GLU A 83 -10.93 -8.16 -16.73
CA GLU A 83 -10.87 -7.76 -18.14
C GLU A 83 -10.37 -8.88 -19.07
N ARG A 84 -9.49 -9.76 -18.58
CA ARG A 84 -9.03 -10.94 -19.32
C ARG A 84 -10.04 -12.08 -19.36
N GLU A 85 -10.87 -12.19 -18.33
CA GLU A 85 -11.94 -13.20 -18.24
C GLU A 85 -13.24 -12.76 -18.92
N LYS A 86 -13.35 -11.49 -19.34
CA LYS A 86 -14.32 -11.16 -20.37
C LYS A 86 -13.97 -12.04 -21.58
N PRO A 87 -14.83 -12.99 -21.99
CA PRO A 87 -14.63 -13.66 -23.27
C PRO A 87 -14.43 -12.54 -24.26
N ALA A 88 -13.39 -12.62 -25.10
CA ALA A 88 -13.33 -11.80 -26.29
C ALA A 88 -14.73 -11.85 -26.87
N ALA A 89 -15.48 -10.74 -26.78
CA ALA A 89 -16.88 -10.73 -27.14
C ALA A 89 -16.90 -11.34 -28.52
N SER A 90 -17.46 -12.56 -28.63
CA SER A 90 -17.42 -13.35 -29.85
C SER A 90 -17.75 -12.38 -30.95
N ALA A 91 -16.78 -12.11 -31.84
CA ALA A 91 -16.83 -10.96 -32.73
C ALA A 91 -18.27 -10.85 -33.24
N ALA A 92 -18.96 -9.76 -32.86
CA ALA A 92 -20.37 -9.62 -33.16
C ALA A 92 -20.52 -9.98 -34.65
N PRO A 93 -21.46 -10.87 -35.01
CA PRO A 93 -21.57 -11.34 -36.39
C PRO A 93 -21.52 -10.11 -37.29
N PRO A 94 -20.68 -10.14 -38.36
CA PRO A 94 -20.48 -8.98 -39.20
C PRO A 94 -21.84 -8.43 -39.62
N PRO A 95 -22.00 -7.09 -39.74
CA PRO A 95 -23.27 -6.47 -40.08
C PRO A 95 -23.97 -7.20 -41.24
N ALA A 96 -25.30 -7.28 -41.22
CA ALA A 96 -26.07 -8.05 -42.20
C ALA A 96 -25.65 -7.71 -43.65
N ASP A 97 -25.36 -6.44 -43.92
CA ASP A 97 -24.88 -5.97 -45.22
C ASP A 97 -23.54 -6.60 -45.62
N VAL A 98 -22.60 -6.76 -44.67
CA VAL A 98 -21.29 -7.38 -44.92
C VAL A 98 -21.44 -8.88 -45.17
N GLN A 99 -22.38 -9.55 -44.50
CA GLN A 99 -22.70 -10.96 -44.79
C GLN A 99 -23.30 -11.10 -46.19
N LEU A 100 -24.27 -10.24 -46.54
CA LEU A 100 -24.93 -10.25 -47.83
C LEU A 100 -23.96 -9.97 -48.98
N LEU A 101 -23.02 -9.03 -48.79
CA LEU A 101 -21.95 -8.75 -49.76
C LEU A 101 -20.97 -9.93 -49.90
N THR A 102 -20.71 -10.67 -48.82
CA THR A 102 -19.85 -11.87 -48.85
C THR A 102 -20.53 -12.99 -49.64
N GLU A 103 -21.83 -13.21 -49.41
CA GLU A 103 -22.62 -14.20 -50.15
C GLU A 103 -22.72 -13.84 -51.64
N ILE A 104 -22.96 -12.57 -51.98
CA ILE A 104 -22.99 -12.09 -53.37
C ILE A 104 -21.64 -12.34 -54.07
N ARG A 105 -20.52 -12.03 -53.40
CA ARG A 105 -19.17 -12.29 -53.94
C ARG A 105 -18.99 -13.78 -54.27
N ASP A 106 -19.38 -14.66 -53.36
CA ASP A 106 -19.20 -16.11 -53.53
C ASP A 106 -20.12 -16.67 -54.61
N LEU A 107 -21.33 -16.10 -54.78
CA LEU A 107 -22.24 -16.44 -55.88
C LEU A 107 -21.70 -15.99 -57.24
N LEU A 108 -21.04 -14.82 -57.30
CA LEU A 108 -20.40 -14.34 -58.52
C LEU A 108 -19.14 -15.13 -58.87
N ALA A 109 -18.35 -15.54 -57.88
CA ALA A 109 -17.16 -16.37 -58.10
C ALA A 109 -17.49 -17.79 -58.59
N ARG A 110 -18.73 -18.25 -58.38
CA ARG A 110 -19.24 -19.54 -58.86
C ARG A 110 -19.87 -19.48 -60.27
N LYS A 111 -19.91 -18.30 -60.88
CA LYS A 111 -20.51 -18.05 -62.19
C LYS A 111 -19.43 -17.83 -63.25
#